data_AF-A0A380L582-F1
#
_entry.id   AF-A0A380L582-F1
#
_cell.length_a   1.000
_cell.length_b   1.000
_cell.length_c   1.000
_cell.angle_alpha   90.00
_cell.angle_beta   90.00
_cell.angle_gamma   90.00
#
_symmetry.space_group_name_H-M   'P 1'
#
loop_
_entity.id
_entity.type
_entity.pdbx_description
1 polymer ?
#
loop_
_entity_poly.entity_id
_entity_poly.type
_entity_poly.pdbx_seq_one_letter_code
_entity_poly.pdbx_strand_id
1 'polypeptide(L)'
;MTNATLEQMQEIERAADEVLAGYQHQIRELQDQAARDLKQLGRAYDEEKQQLLIELKEQSEKEIASLTQDLEKTKQENEEKVQAALSNKKEALLQMIVDRVVEKYGN
;
A
#
# COMPACT_ATOMS: atom_id res chain seq x y z
N MET A 1 -45.48 -59.42 28.84
CA MET A 1 -45.04 -59.06 27.48
C MET A 1 -45.07 -57.55 27.27
N THR A 2 -46.13 -56.85 27.63
CA THR A 2 -46.28 -55.38 27.46
C THR A 2 -45.26 -54.52 28.23
N ASN A 3 -44.88 -54.89 29.46
CA ASN A 3 -43.92 -54.08 30.24
C ASN A 3 -42.50 -54.08 29.66
N ALA A 4 -42.04 -55.22 29.12
CA ALA A 4 -40.71 -55.32 28.51
C ALA A 4 -40.57 -54.49 27.23
N THR A 5 -41.65 -54.38 26.45
CA THR A 5 -41.66 -53.54 25.23
C THR A 5 -41.66 -52.04 25.57
N LEU A 6 -42.31 -51.64 26.65
CA LEU A 6 -42.29 -50.24 27.11
C LEU A 6 -40.91 -49.82 27.64
N GLU A 7 -40.26 -50.68 28.43
CA GLU A 7 -38.89 -50.42 28.94
C GLU A 7 -37.88 -50.27 27.79
N GLN A 8 -37.95 -51.15 26.79
CA GLN A 8 -37.10 -51.05 25.60
C GLN A 8 -37.33 -49.75 24.81
N MET A 9 -38.57 -49.28 24.69
CA MET A 9 -38.86 -47.99 24.05
C MET A 9 -38.24 -46.82 24.83
N GLN A 10 -38.32 -46.83 26.16
CA GLN A 10 -37.73 -45.79 27.01
C GLN A 10 -36.19 -45.80 26.96
N GLU A 11 -35.57 -46.97 26.86
CA GLU A 11 -34.12 -47.07 26.67
C GLU A 11 -33.68 -46.50 25.31
N ILE A 12 -34.45 -46.77 24.25
CA ILE A 12 -34.17 -46.22 22.92
C ILE A 12 -34.34 -44.69 22.91
N GLU A 13 -35.40 -44.16 23.55
CA GLU A 13 -35.61 -42.72 23.69
C GLU A 13 -34.44 -42.05 24.42
N ARG A 14 -34.00 -42.61 25.54
CA ARG A 14 -32.83 -42.08 26.28
C ARG A 14 -31.56 -42.11 25.44
N ALA A 15 -31.30 -43.23 24.75
CA ALA A 15 -30.13 -43.33 23.88
C ALA A 15 -30.18 -42.31 22.73
N ALA A 16 -31.37 -42.07 22.15
CA ALA A 16 -31.55 -41.06 21.11
C ALA A 16 -31.33 -39.64 21.66
N ASP A 17 -31.84 -39.33 22.85
CA ASP A 17 -31.63 -38.03 23.51
C ASP A 17 -30.16 -37.78 23.83
N GLU A 18 -29.43 -38.80 24.30
CA GLU A 18 -27.99 -38.71 24.54
C GLU A 18 -27.21 -38.44 23.25
N VAL A 19 -27.55 -39.13 22.16
CA VAL A 19 -26.95 -38.89 20.84
C VAL A 19 -27.25 -37.48 20.33
N LEU A 20 -28.50 -37.01 20.48
CA LEU A 20 -28.89 -35.65 20.11
C LEU A 20 -28.14 -34.60 20.93
N ALA A 21 -28.01 -34.80 22.24
CA ALA A 21 -27.24 -33.91 23.11
C ALA A 21 -25.77 -33.86 22.68
N GLY A 22 -25.19 -35.01 22.30
CA GLY A 22 -23.83 -35.10 21.75
C GLY A 22 -23.66 -34.26 20.49
N TYR A 23 -24.54 -34.41 19.50
CA TYR A 23 -24.49 -33.59 18.28
C TYR A 23 -24.70 -32.10 18.55
N GLN A 24 -25.63 -31.74 19.43
CA GLN A 24 -25.84 -30.33 19.81
C GLN A 24 -24.60 -29.72 20.50
N HIS A 25 -23.83 -30.53 21.22
CA HIS A 25 -22.57 -30.08 21.80
C HIS A 25 -21.52 -29.85 20.71
N GLN A 26 -21.33 -30.82 19.81
CA GLN A 26 -20.40 -30.72 18.68
C GLN A 26 -20.70 -29.52 17.77
N ILE A 27 -21.98 -29.26 17.48
CA ILE A 27 -22.40 -28.10 16.70
C ILE A 27 -21.95 -26.80 17.37
N ARG A 28 -22.13 -26.69 18.69
CA ARG A 28 -21.71 -25.50 19.45
C ARG A 28 -20.20 -25.33 19.45
N GLU A 29 -19.44 -26.41 19.67
CA GLU A 29 -17.98 -26.36 19.62
C GLU A 29 -17.46 -25.92 18.24
N LEU A 30 -18.06 -26.44 17.16
CA LEU A 30 -17.70 -26.06 15.79
C LEU A 30 -18.05 -24.59 15.50
N GLN A 31 -19.21 -24.12 15.97
CA GLN A 31 -19.60 -22.71 15.83
C GLN A 31 -18.63 -21.78 16.57
N ASP A 32 -18.26 -22.13 17.81
CA ASP A 32 -17.31 -21.36 18.60
C ASP A 32 -15.92 -21.36 17.95
N GLN A 33 -15.50 -22.51 17.41
CA GLN A 33 -14.23 -22.61 16.70
C GLN A 33 -14.23 -21.75 15.44
N ALA A 34 -15.27 -21.84 14.60
CA ALA A 34 -15.39 -21.04 13.40
C ALA A 34 -15.39 -19.53 13.72
N ALA A 35 -16.08 -19.12 14.79
CA ALA A 35 -16.10 -17.73 15.24
C ALA A 35 -14.71 -17.25 15.70
N ARG A 36 -13.94 -18.10 16.41
CA ARG A 36 -12.56 -17.80 16.79
C ARG A 36 -11.65 -17.68 15.57
N ASP A 37 -11.76 -18.60 14.63
CA ASP A 37 -10.94 -18.64 13.42
C ASP A 37 -11.20 -17.41 12.54
N LEU A 38 -12.48 -17.05 12.33
CA LEU A 38 -12.84 -15.84 11.58
C LEU A 38 -12.31 -14.57 12.25
N LYS A 39 -12.35 -14.50 13.59
CA LYS A 39 -11.82 -13.35 14.33
C LYS A 39 -10.30 -13.26 14.23
N GLN A 40 -9.60 -14.38 14.29
CA GLN A 40 -8.15 -14.42 14.11
C GLN A 40 -7.75 -14.04 12.68
N LEU A 41 -8.45 -14.58 11.70
CA LEU A 41 -8.24 -14.28 10.29
C LEU A 41 -8.47 -12.79 10.00
N GLY A 42 -9.55 -12.21 10.53
CA GLY A 42 -9.81 -10.77 10.40
C GLY A 42 -8.68 -9.91 10.96
N ARG A 43 -8.14 -10.27 12.14
CA ARG A 43 -6.98 -9.57 12.73
C ARG A 43 -5.73 -9.70 11.87
N ALA A 44 -5.43 -10.90 11.37
CA ALA A 44 -4.28 -11.12 10.52
C ALA A 44 -4.36 -10.28 9.23
N TYR A 45 -5.54 -10.21 8.60
CA TYR A 45 -5.76 -9.36 7.43
C TYR A 45 -5.63 -7.87 7.75
N ASP A 46 -6.14 -7.42 8.89
CA ASP A 46 -5.98 -6.03 9.32
C ASP A 46 -4.51 -5.67 9.55
N GLU A 47 -3.74 -6.56 10.19
CA GLU A 47 -2.31 -6.41 10.43
C GLU A 47 -1.52 -6.38 9.11
N GLU A 48 -1.76 -7.33 8.21
CA GLU A 48 -1.12 -7.40 6.89
C GLU A 48 -1.43 -6.13 6.06
N LYS A 49 -2.69 -5.69 6.09
CA LYS A 49 -3.09 -4.45 5.40
C LYS A 49 -2.39 -3.22 5.99
N GLN A 50 -2.23 -3.15 7.31
CA GLN A 50 -1.51 -2.04 7.94
C GLN A 50 -0.03 -2.03 7.54
N GLN A 51 0.61 -3.20 7.51
CA GLN A 51 2.00 -3.33 7.06
C GLN A 51 2.14 -2.89 5.60
N LEU A 52 1.28 -3.38 4.71
CA LEU A 52 1.31 -2.99 3.29
C LEU A 52 1.10 -1.48 3.09
N LEU A 53 0.21 -0.86 3.89
CA LEU A 53 0.01 0.59 3.86
C LEU A 53 1.25 1.37 4.30
N ILE A 54 1.96 0.90 5.33
CA ILE A 54 3.21 1.50 5.79
C ILE A 54 4.28 1.39 4.69
N GLU A 55 4.47 0.19 4.14
CA GLU A 55 5.45 -0.06 3.07
C GLU A 55 5.19 0.80 1.84
N LEU A 56 3.93 0.86 1.39
CA LEU A 56 3.54 1.67 0.23
C LEU A 56 3.75 3.16 0.48
N LYS A 57 3.47 3.62 1.71
CA LYS A 57 3.71 5.02 2.10
C LYS A 57 5.20 5.33 2.09
N GLU A 58 6.03 4.47 2.69
CA GLU A 58 7.49 4.64 2.69
C GLU A 58 8.08 4.63 1.28
N GLN A 59 7.58 3.75 0.41
CA GLN A 59 8.01 3.67 -0.99
C GLN A 59 7.64 4.96 -1.74
N SER A 60 6.41 5.44 -1.57
CA SER A 60 5.93 6.69 -2.17
C SER A 60 6.73 7.90 -1.68
N GLU A 61 7.03 7.99 -0.38
CA GLU A 61 7.85 9.07 0.18
C GLU A 61 9.28 9.04 -0.39
N LYS A 62 9.88 7.86 -0.53
CA LYS A 62 11.20 7.70 -1.17
C LYS A 62 11.18 8.11 -2.64
N GLU A 63 10.15 7.72 -3.38
CA GLU A 63 10.00 8.07 -4.79
C GLU A 63 9.82 9.58 -4.97
N ILE A 64 8.98 10.23 -4.17
CA ILE A 64 8.81 11.68 -4.16
C ILE A 64 10.13 12.39 -3.85
N ALA A 65 10.88 11.92 -2.84
CA ALA A 65 12.18 12.49 -2.50
C ALA A 65 13.18 12.38 -3.66
N SER A 66 13.26 11.21 -4.31
CA SER A 66 14.11 10.97 -5.48
C SER A 66 13.73 11.90 -6.64
N LEU A 67 12.44 11.94 -7.00
CA LEU A 67 11.94 12.79 -8.08
C LEU A 67 12.18 14.27 -7.81
N THR A 68 12.04 14.71 -6.56
CA THR A 68 12.32 16.09 -6.15
C THR A 68 13.80 16.42 -6.30
N GLN A 69 14.69 15.50 -5.91
CA GLN A 69 16.13 15.67 -6.08
C GLN A 69 16.53 15.74 -7.56
N ASP A 70 15.97 14.85 -8.39
CA ASP A 70 16.23 14.83 -9.83
C ASP A 70 15.72 16.10 -10.53
N LEU A 71 14.55 16.60 -10.10
CA LEU A 71 14.00 17.87 -10.58
C LEU A 71 14.97 19.03 -10.29
N GLU A 72 15.46 19.16 -9.06
CA GLU A 72 16.34 20.28 -8.72
C GLU A 72 17.72 20.18 -9.37
N LYS A 73 18.25 18.97 -9.54
CA LYS A 73 19.44 18.76 -10.35
C LYS A 73 19.22 19.22 -11.79
N THR A 74 18.10 18.82 -12.39
CA THR A 74 17.75 19.20 -13.78
C THR A 74 17.57 20.71 -13.90
N LYS A 75 16.93 21.35 -12.92
CA LYS A 75 16.74 22.79 -12.88
C LYS A 75 18.08 23.52 -12.80
N GLN A 76 18.98 23.09 -11.92
CA GLN A 76 20.31 23.68 -11.80
C GLN A 76 21.12 23.54 -13.09
N GLU A 77 21.14 22.34 -13.69
CA GLU A 77 21.83 22.12 -14.97
C GLU A 77 21.26 23.01 -16.09
N ASN A 78 19.95 23.23 -16.10
CA ASN A 78 19.30 24.12 -17.06
C ASN A 78 19.64 25.59 -16.81
N GLU A 79 19.66 26.03 -15.55
CA GLU A 79 20.07 27.39 -15.17
C GLU A 79 21.53 27.66 -15.59
N GLU A 80 22.43 26.72 -15.35
CA GLU A 80 23.83 26.81 -15.77
C GLU A 80 23.96 26.91 -17.30
N LYS A 81 23.22 26.08 -18.05
CA LYS A 81 23.20 26.14 -19.53
C LYS A 81 22.66 27.48 -20.04
N VAL A 82 21.61 28.01 -19.42
CA VAL A 82 21.04 29.31 -19.78
C VAL A 82 22.04 30.43 -19.52
N GLN A 83 22.71 30.43 -18.37
CA GLN A 83 23.72 31.44 -18.03
C GLN A 83 24.91 31.40 -18.99
N ALA A 84 25.40 30.21 -19.34
CA ALA A 84 26.46 30.05 -20.33
C ALA A 84 26.03 30.60 -21.71
N ALA A 85 24.82 30.26 -22.16
CA ALA A 85 24.30 30.75 -23.43
C ALA A 85 24.11 32.27 -23.47
N LEU A 86 23.65 32.88 -22.37
CA LEU A 86 23.50 34.33 -22.25
C LEU A 86 24.86 35.03 -22.25
N SER A 87 25.86 34.47 -21.58
CA SER A 87 27.22 35.03 -21.55
C SER A 87 27.86 35.01 -22.94
N ASN A 88 27.75 33.89 -23.66
CA ASN A 88 28.22 33.79 -25.04
C ASN A 88 27.53 34.79 -25.97
N LYS A 89 26.20 34.96 -25.84
CA LYS A 89 25.46 35.96 -26.62
C LYS A 89 25.88 37.39 -26.29
N LYS A 90 26.17 37.68 -25.03
CA LYS A 90 26.64 39.00 -24.59
C LYS A 90 27.99 39.34 -25.21
N GLU A 91 28.94 38.40 -25.24
CA GLU A 91 30.23 38.59 -25.89
C GLU A 91 30.08 38.86 -27.38
N ALA A 92 29.26 38.07 -28.08
CA ALA A 92 28.98 38.29 -29.50
C ALA A 92 28.34 39.67 -29.77
N LEU A 93 27.39 40.10 -28.94
CA LEU A 93 26.77 41.42 -29.05
C LEU A 93 27.76 42.55 -28.80
N LEU A 94 28.64 42.41 -27.80
CA LEU A 94 29.67 43.40 -27.52
C LEU A 94 30.61 43.57 -28.72
N GLN A 95 31.04 42.47 -29.34
CA GLN A 95 31.87 42.52 -30.54
C GLN A 95 31.15 43.24 -31.69
N MET A 96 29.89 42.89 -31.96
CA MET A 96 29.09 43.55 -32.99
C MET A 96 28.93 45.05 -32.74
N ILE A 97 28.74 45.47 -31.48
CA ILE A 97 28.65 46.89 -31.11
C ILE A 97 29.98 47.60 -31.37
N VAL A 98 31.11 47.00 -30.96
CA VAL A 98 32.45 47.56 -31.19
C VAL A 98 32.69 47.72 -32.69
N ASP A 99 32.44 46.69 -33.49
CA ASP A 99 32.61 46.72 -34.95
C ASP A 99 31.78 47.87 -35.56
N ARG A 100 30.51 48.01 -35.14
CA ARG A 100 29.61 49.07 -35.61
C ARG A 100 30.08 50.48 -35.22
N VAL A 101 30.67 50.64 -34.03
CA VAL A 101 31.20 51.94 -33.56
C VAL A 101 32.46 52.31 -34.35
N VAL A 102 33.37 51.36 -34.57
CA VAL A 102 34.57 51.56 -35.39
C VAL A 102 34.20 51.92 -36.83
N GLU A 103 33.25 51.23 -37.44
CA GLU A 103 32.73 51.57 -38.78
C GLU A 103 32.24 53.02 -38.86
N LYS A 104 31.58 53.52 -37.81
CA LYS A 104 30.89 54.81 -37.82
C LYS A 104 31.78 55.99 -37.43
N TYR A 105 32.77 55.79 -36.57
CA TYR A 105 33.57 56.85 -35.95
C TYR A 105 35.09 56.63 -36.04
N GLY A 106 35.56 55.55 -36.66
CA GLY A 106 36.97 55.20 -36.77
C GLY A 106 37.74 55.87 -37.91
N ASN A 107 37.17 56.91 -38.54
CA ASN A 107 37.86 57.80 -39.50
C ASN A 107 38.05 59.19 -38.88
#